data_AF-A0A538FCM6-F1
#
_entry.id   AF-A0A538FCM6-F1
#
_cell.length_a   1.000
_cell.length_b   1.000
_cell.length_c   1.000
_cell.angle_alpha   90.00
_cell.angle_beta   90.00
_cell.angle_gamma   90.00
#
_symmetry.space_group_name_H-M   'P 1'
#
loop_
_entity.id
_entity.type
_entity.pdbx_description
1 polymer ?
#
loop_
_entity_poly.entity_id
_entity_poly.type
_entity_poly.pdbx_seq_one_letter_code
_entity_poly.pdbx_strand_id
1 'polypeptide(L)'
;MLASIHPLGERARRSRWGLTVTAYLLGSVAGGAGAGAALGAVGSVLFALLPGAGAVRAWSVALACVLAAAVEVRAGGLRLPTVRRQVDEDWLTRYRGWVYGAGFGFQLGLGAVTIVTTAGVYLAWALALLSGSVGRGAAVGVAFGAARAAPILAMGRVQRPDQLRRLHRGLQRWAGVAARISAATMAVVAAVAVAVSAGAAWPG
;
A
#
# COMPACT_ATOMS: atom_id res chain seq x y z
N MET A 1 4.42 14.68 2.32
CA MET A 1 3.06 14.57 1.74
C MET A 1 1.90 14.62 2.76
N LEU A 2 1.77 13.72 3.74
CA LEU A 2 0.64 13.75 4.70
C LEU A 2 0.47 15.10 5.44
N ALA A 3 1.57 15.83 5.66
CA ALA A 3 1.55 17.14 6.30
C ALA A 3 1.06 18.28 5.41
N SER A 4 0.93 18.11 4.08
CA SER A 4 0.52 19.19 3.17
C SER A 4 -0.98 19.22 2.85
N ILE A 5 -1.69 18.09 3.00
CA ILE A 5 -3.14 17.99 2.79
C ILE A 5 -3.88 17.90 4.13
N HIS A 6 -4.32 19.04 4.64
CA HIS A 6 -5.14 19.16 5.84
C HIS A 6 -6.01 20.43 5.79
N PRO A 7 -7.10 20.55 6.58
CA PRO A 7 -8.02 21.68 6.51
C PRO A 7 -7.34 23.05 6.59
N LEU A 8 -6.36 23.22 7.51
CA LEU A 8 -5.62 24.47 7.65
C LEU A 8 -4.86 24.90 6.37
N GLY A 9 -4.23 23.98 5.64
CA GLY A 9 -3.43 24.27 4.45
C GLY A 9 -4.31 24.47 3.23
N GLU A 10 -5.41 23.71 3.12
CA GLU A 10 -6.40 23.90 2.06
C GLU A 10 -7.09 25.25 2.15
N ARG A 11 -7.40 25.73 3.38
CA ARG A 11 -7.96 27.09 3.58
C ARG A 11 -7.00 28.18 3.11
N ALA A 12 -5.71 28.07 3.45
CA ALA A 12 -4.70 29.01 2.97
C ALA A 12 -4.62 29.06 1.43
N ARG A 13 -4.91 27.92 0.78
CA ARG A 13 -4.96 27.78 -0.69
C ARG A 13 -6.34 28.03 -1.31
N ARG A 14 -7.33 28.52 -0.54
CA ARG A 14 -8.73 28.70 -0.99
C ARG A 14 -9.35 27.44 -1.62
N SER A 15 -8.96 26.27 -1.12
CA SER A 15 -9.42 24.95 -1.56
C SER A 15 -10.28 24.27 -0.49
N ARG A 16 -11.16 23.37 -0.92
CA ARG A 16 -12.02 22.59 -0.02
C ARG A 16 -11.33 21.26 0.29
N TRP A 17 -10.92 21.08 1.55
CA TRP A 17 -10.25 19.86 2.00
C TRP A 17 -11.02 18.58 1.66
N GLY A 18 -12.35 18.59 1.83
CA GLY A 18 -13.21 17.45 1.49
C GLY A 18 -13.08 17.03 0.02
N LEU A 19 -12.97 17.98 -0.91
CA LEU A 19 -12.82 17.66 -2.34
C LEU A 19 -11.42 17.11 -2.63
N THR A 20 -10.38 17.74 -2.08
CA THR A 20 -8.99 17.30 -2.23
C THR A 20 -8.77 15.90 -1.67
N VAL A 21 -9.30 15.61 -0.47
CA VAL A 21 -9.12 14.31 0.19
C VAL A 21 -9.91 13.21 -0.52
N THR A 22 -11.12 13.49 -1.01
CA THR A 22 -11.89 12.54 -1.82
C THR A 22 -11.16 12.22 -3.12
N ALA A 23 -10.66 13.24 -3.84
CA ALA A 23 -9.88 13.04 -5.06
C ALA A 23 -8.61 12.21 -4.78
N TYR A 24 -7.92 12.46 -3.66
CA TYR A 24 -6.77 11.68 -3.23
C TYR A 24 -7.10 10.21 -2.92
N LEU A 25 -8.19 9.95 -2.20
CA LEU A 25 -8.63 8.59 -1.90
C LEU A 25 -8.98 7.83 -3.18
N LEU A 26 -9.78 8.45 -4.06
CA LEU A 26 -10.15 7.87 -5.36
C LEU A 26 -8.92 7.65 -6.23
N GLY A 27 -8.00 8.60 -6.30
CA GLY A 27 -6.75 8.47 -7.02
C GLY A 27 -5.92 7.29 -6.51
N SER A 28 -5.77 7.15 -5.19
CA SER A 28 -5.02 6.05 -4.58
C SER A 28 -5.65 4.69 -4.83
N VAL A 29 -6.97 4.59 -4.72
CA VAL A 29 -7.69 3.35 -5.04
C VAL A 29 -7.57 3.03 -6.53
N ALA A 30 -7.72 4.01 -7.42
CA ALA A 30 -7.60 3.81 -8.86
C ALA A 30 -6.18 3.40 -9.28
N GLY A 31 -5.15 4.06 -8.75
CA GLY A 31 -3.75 3.71 -9.01
C GLY A 31 -3.41 2.32 -8.49
N GLY A 32 -3.87 1.99 -7.28
CA GLY A 32 -3.69 0.66 -6.69
C GLY A 32 -4.40 -0.42 -7.50
N ALA A 33 -5.68 -0.22 -7.82
CA ALA A 33 -6.47 -1.14 -8.64
C ALA A 33 -5.84 -1.37 -10.02
N GLY A 34 -5.38 -0.30 -10.68
CA GLY A 34 -4.73 -0.39 -11.98
C GLY A 34 -3.42 -1.20 -11.94
N ALA A 35 -2.54 -0.89 -10.98
CA ALA A 35 -1.30 -1.65 -10.80
C ALA A 35 -1.55 -3.12 -10.44
N GLY A 36 -2.50 -3.36 -9.53
CA GLY A 36 -2.90 -4.70 -9.13
C GLY A 36 -3.51 -5.50 -10.28
N ALA A 37 -4.39 -4.89 -11.07
CA ALA A 37 -5.00 -5.51 -12.25
C ALA A 37 -3.94 -5.87 -13.30
N ALA A 38 -2.99 -4.97 -13.57
CA ALA A 38 -1.90 -5.21 -14.50
C ALA A 38 -1.02 -6.38 -14.05
N LEU A 39 -0.62 -6.43 -12.78
CA LEU A 39 0.16 -7.54 -12.24
C LEU A 39 -0.64 -8.85 -12.23
N GLY A 40 -1.94 -8.80 -11.91
CA GLY A 40 -2.83 -9.95 -11.99
C GLY A 40 -2.96 -10.50 -13.41
N ALA A 41 -2.97 -9.61 -14.42
CA ALA A 41 -2.95 -10.01 -15.83
C ALA A 41 -1.63 -10.72 -16.18
N VAL A 42 -0.49 -10.13 -15.81
CA VAL A 42 0.83 -10.77 -16.01
C VAL A 42 0.88 -12.14 -15.33
N GLY A 43 0.36 -12.24 -14.10
CA GLY A 43 0.26 -13.50 -13.38
C GLY A 43 -0.60 -14.52 -14.10
N SER A 44 -1.74 -14.11 -14.65
CA SER A 44 -2.63 -15.01 -15.38
C SER A 44 -1.96 -15.62 -16.62
N VAL A 45 -1.16 -14.82 -17.34
CA VAL A 45 -0.38 -15.31 -18.48
C VAL A 45 0.72 -16.26 -18.01
N LEU A 46 1.47 -15.88 -16.96
CA LEU A 46 2.54 -16.71 -16.41
C LEU A 46 2.05 -18.10 -15.97
N PHE A 47 0.94 -18.17 -15.25
CA PHE A 47 0.40 -19.44 -14.77
C PHE A 47 -0.34 -20.23 -15.85
N ALA A 48 -0.81 -19.60 -16.93
CA ALA A 48 -1.31 -20.31 -18.10
C ALA A 48 -0.18 -21.07 -18.82
N LEU A 49 1.04 -20.52 -18.81
CA LEU A 49 2.24 -21.15 -19.39
C LEU A 49 2.87 -22.22 -18.49
N LEU A 50 2.46 -22.33 -17.22
CA LEU A 50 2.98 -23.28 -16.23
C LEU A 50 1.85 -24.10 -15.57
N PRO A 51 1.19 -25.01 -16.30
CA PRO A 51 0.10 -25.81 -15.75
C PRO A 51 0.56 -26.69 -14.58
N GLY A 52 -0.25 -26.82 -13.52
CA GLY A 52 0.06 -27.64 -12.35
C GLY A 52 0.88 -26.96 -11.24
N ALA A 53 1.24 -25.68 -11.39
CA ALA A 53 2.04 -24.93 -10.42
C ALA A 53 1.27 -24.49 -9.14
N GLY A 54 0.19 -25.17 -8.75
CA GLY A 54 -0.65 -24.78 -7.61
C GLY A 54 0.10 -24.75 -6.28
N ALA A 55 0.86 -25.80 -5.99
CA ALA A 55 1.73 -25.89 -4.81
C ALA A 55 2.86 -24.84 -4.88
N VAL A 56 3.49 -24.68 -6.04
CA VAL A 56 4.55 -23.67 -6.25
C VAL A 56 4.04 -22.26 -5.96
N ARG A 57 2.82 -21.94 -6.40
CA ARG A 57 2.18 -20.65 -6.15
C ARG A 57 1.94 -20.41 -4.66
N ALA A 58 1.43 -21.41 -3.94
CA ALA A 58 1.15 -21.28 -2.52
C ALA A 58 2.44 -21.18 -1.68
N TRP A 59 3.48 -21.94 -2.02
CA TRP A 59 4.82 -21.79 -1.44
C TRP A 59 5.44 -20.43 -1.75
N SER A 60 5.24 -19.89 -2.96
CA SER A 60 5.71 -18.55 -3.33
C SER A 60 5.02 -17.47 -2.50
N VAL A 61 3.72 -17.62 -2.22
CA VAL A 61 2.98 -16.71 -1.33
C VAL A 61 3.55 -16.78 0.09
N ALA A 62 3.72 -17.99 0.64
CA ALA A 62 4.29 -18.18 1.97
C ALA A 62 5.69 -17.55 2.10
N LEU A 63 6.55 -17.82 1.12
CA LEU A 63 7.90 -17.25 1.07
C LEU A 63 7.86 -15.72 1.00
N ALA A 64 7.02 -15.14 0.12
CA ALA A 64 6.89 -13.69 0.00
C ALA A 64 6.43 -13.05 1.33
N CYS A 65 5.47 -13.67 2.03
CA CYS A 65 5.01 -13.21 3.34
C CYS A 65 6.10 -13.28 4.42
N VAL A 66 6.88 -14.37 4.48
CA VAL A 66 7.99 -14.53 5.44
C VAL A 66 9.08 -13.49 5.17
N LEU A 67 9.49 -13.32 3.91
CA LEU A 67 10.50 -12.33 3.54
C LEU A 67 10.02 -10.91 3.87
N ALA A 68 8.76 -10.58 3.57
CA ALA A 68 8.20 -9.28 3.89
C ALA A 68 8.16 -9.04 5.41
N ALA A 69 7.75 -10.03 6.21
CA ALA A 69 7.73 -9.95 7.66
C ALA A 69 9.14 -9.73 8.24
N ALA A 70 10.14 -10.45 7.74
CA ALA A 70 11.53 -10.32 8.15
C ALA A 70 12.09 -8.91 7.87
N VAL A 71 11.79 -8.35 6.70
CA VAL A 71 12.18 -6.98 6.34
C VAL A 71 11.44 -5.95 7.19
N GLU A 72 10.14 -6.16 7.48
CA GLU A 72 9.32 -5.25 8.29
C GLU A 72 9.86 -5.10 9.72
N VAL A 73 10.34 -6.19 10.33
CA VAL A 73 10.99 -6.17 11.65
C VAL A 73 12.48 -5.81 11.59
N ARG A 74 13.02 -5.51 10.40
CA ARG A 74 14.44 -5.21 10.14
C ARG A 74 15.38 -6.31 10.63
N ALA A 75 14.96 -7.57 10.52
CA ALA A 75 15.82 -8.70 10.82
C ALA A 75 17.12 -8.60 10.00
N GLY A 76 18.28 -8.71 10.65
CA GLY A 76 19.58 -8.63 9.99
C GLY A 76 19.93 -7.25 9.40
N GLY A 77 19.24 -6.17 9.79
CA GLY A 77 19.52 -4.82 9.29
C GLY A 77 19.06 -4.57 7.84
N LEU A 78 18.22 -5.46 7.30
CA LEU A 78 17.68 -5.34 5.95
C LEU A 78 17.01 -3.99 5.73
N ARG A 79 17.33 -3.37 4.59
CA ARG A 79 16.74 -2.10 4.16
C ARG A 79 15.93 -2.31 2.91
N LEU A 80 14.78 -1.66 2.85
CA LEU A 80 13.93 -1.67 1.67
C LEU A 80 14.61 -0.88 0.54
N PRO A 81 14.62 -1.41 -0.70
CA PRO A 81 14.78 -0.58 -1.86
C PRO A 81 13.74 0.54 -1.79
N THR A 82 14.13 1.79 -2.02
CA THR A 82 13.21 2.91 -1.90
C THR A 82 13.61 4.02 -2.85
N VAL A 83 12.62 4.64 -3.48
CA VAL A 83 12.83 5.84 -4.28
C VAL A 83 12.99 7.01 -3.31
N ARG A 84 14.02 7.85 -3.49
CA ARG A 84 14.27 9.00 -2.62
C ARG A 84 13.42 10.25 -2.94
N ARG A 85 12.54 10.13 -3.93
CA ARG A 85 11.66 11.20 -4.40
C ARG A 85 10.27 11.06 -3.77
N GLN A 86 9.75 12.18 -3.30
CA GLN A 86 8.33 12.37 -2.96
C GLN A 86 7.58 12.96 -4.14
N VAL A 87 6.26 13.08 -4.00
CA VAL A 87 5.45 13.82 -4.97
C VAL A 87 6.00 15.24 -5.17
N ASP A 88 5.77 15.80 -6.35
CA ASP A 88 6.20 17.16 -6.69
C ASP A 88 5.38 18.20 -5.91
N GLU A 89 6.01 18.90 -4.97
CA GLU A 89 5.34 19.87 -4.09
C GLU A 89 4.91 21.15 -4.82
N ASP A 90 5.50 21.45 -5.99
CA ASP A 90 5.10 22.61 -6.82
C ASP A 90 3.65 22.49 -7.29
N TRP A 91 3.11 21.27 -7.34
CA TRP A 91 1.71 21.03 -7.69
C TRP A 91 0.73 21.67 -6.70
N LEU A 92 1.14 21.89 -5.44
CA LEU A 92 0.31 22.51 -4.41
C LEU A 92 -0.01 23.98 -4.71
N THR A 93 0.86 24.66 -5.44
CA THR A 93 0.68 26.07 -5.84
C THR A 93 0.25 26.22 -7.29
N ARG A 94 0.59 25.24 -8.15
CA ARG A 94 0.28 25.26 -9.59
C ARG A 94 -1.13 24.76 -9.92
N TYR A 95 -1.65 23.76 -9.20
CA TYR A 95 -2.89 23.08 -9.56
C TYR A 95 -4.00 23.23 -8.52
N ARG A 96 -5.24 23.01 -8.95
CA ARG A 96 -6.41 22.99 -8.07
C ARG A 96 -6.32 21.80 -7.10
N GLY A 97 -6.93 21.96 -5.92
CA GLY A 97 -7.01 20.95 -4.85
C GLY A 97 -7.23 19.51 -5.33
N TRP A 98 -8.29 19.31 -6.11
CA TRP A 98 -8.66 17.99 -6.61
C TRP A 98 -7.66 17.39 -7.61
N VAL A 99 -6.92 18.22 -8.37
CA VAL A 99 -5.95 17.77 -9.38
C VAL A 99 -4.73 17.18 -8.70
N TYR A 100 -4.09 17.94 -7.80
CA TYR A 100 -2.96 17.38 -7.05
C TYR A 100 -3.41 16.31 -6.06
N GLY A 101 -4.63 16.42 -5.52
CA GLY A 101 -5.23 15.36 -4.70
C GLY A 101 -5.23 14.04 -5.46
N ALA A 102 -5.87 14.01 -6.63
CA ALA A 102 -5.91 12.83 -7.49
C ALA A 102 -4.53 12.35 -7.93
N GLY A 103 -3.66 13.26 -8.40
CA GLY A 103 -2.31 12.91 -8.87
C GLY A 103 -1.43 12.32 -7.78
N PHE A 104 -1.41 12.92 -6.60
CA PHE A 104 -0.66 12.41 -5.46
C PHE A 104 -1.26 11.10 -4.94
N GLY A 105 -2.58 10.99 -4.92
CA GLY A 105 -3.28 9.75 -4.57
C GLY A 105 -2.88 8.62 -5.51
N PHE A 106 -2.98 8.84 -6.82
CA PHE A 106 -2.60 7.86 -7.83
C PHE A 106 -1.15 7.39 -7.69
N GLN A 107 -0.22 8.33 -7.52
CA GLN A 107 1.20 8.01 -7.26
C GLN A 107 1.40 7.20 -5.97
N LEU A 108 0.65 7.50 -4.91
CA LEU A 108 0.67 6.72 -3.68
C LEU A 108 0.15 5.28 -3.92
N GLY A 109 -0.94 5.16 -4.68
CA GLY A 109 -1.60 3.91 -5.04
C GLY A 109 -0.74 2.99 -5.89
N LEU A 110 0.12 3.54 -6.76
CA LEU A 110 1.13 2.76 -7.49
C LEU A 110 2.21 2.16 -6.58
N GLY A 111 2.40 2.72 -5.37
CA GLY A 111 3.24 2.15 -4.32
C GLY A 111 4.75 2.30 -4.52
N ALA A 112 5.26 2.20 -5.75
CA ALA A 112 6.69 2.15 -6.07
C ALA A 112 7.27 3.48 -6.61
N VAL A 113 6.43 4.47 -6.88
CA VAL A 113 6.84 5.78 -7.44
C VAL A 113 7.06 6.85 -6.36
N THR A 114 6.79 6.52 -5.10
CA THR A 114 7.02 7.36 -3.92
C THR A 114 7.84 6.59 -2.89
N ILE A 115 8.30 7.26 -1.82
CA ILE A 115 9.08 6.62 -0.76
C ILE A 115 8.34 5.38 -0.22
N VAL A 116 9.01 4.23 -0.33
CA VAL A 116 8.57 2.96 0.23
C VAL A 116 9.09 2.87 1.66
N THR A 117 8.17 2.71 2.61
CA THR A 117 8.47 2.70 4.05
C THR A 117 8.23 1.35 4.72
N THR A 118 7.57 0.42 4.03
CA THR A 118 7.15 -0.90 4.54
C THR A 118 7.30 -1.94 3.44
N ALA A 119 7.65 -3.16 3.83
CA ALA A 119 7.70 -4.32 2.94
C ALA A 119 6.31 -4.69 2.39
N GLY A 120 5.24 -4.23 3.06
CA GLY A 120 3.86 -4.46 2.64
C GLY A 120 3.54 -3.97 1.22
N VAL A 121 4.28 -2.97 0.70
CA VAL A 121 4.15 -2.51 -0.70
C VAL A 121 4.55 -3.63 -1.66
N TYR A 122 5.73 -4.20 -1.47
CA TYR A 122 6.23 -5.27 -2.33
C TYR A 122 5.41 -6.54 -2.17
N LEU A 123 4.98 -6.84 -0.94
CA LEU A 123 4.10 -7.97 -0.70
C LEU A 123 2.77 -7.83 -1.44
N ALA A 124 2.13 -6.66 -1.41
CA ALA A 124 0.87 -6.45 -2.14
C ALA A 124 1.04 -6.72 -3.65
N TRP A 125 2.13 -6.28 -4.25
CA TRP A 125 2.43 -6.52 -5.67
C TRP A 125 2.78 -7.97 -5.97
N ALA A 126 3.54 -8.63 -5.10
CA ALA A 126 3.78 -10.06 -5.19
C ALA A 126 2.46 -10.84 -5.11
N LEU A 127 1.56 -10.50 -4.18
CA LEU A 127 0.26 -11.15 -4.05
C LEU A 127 -0.66 -10.87 -5.25
N ALA A 128 -0.65 -9.65 -5.80
CA ALA A 128 -1.41 -9.32 -7.00
C ALA A 128 -0.94 -10.16 -8.20
N LEU A 129 0.37 -10.29 -8.40
CA LEU A 129 0.96 -11.15 -9.42
C LEU A 129 0.61 -12.63 -9.19
N LEU A 130 0.87 -13.13 -7.98
CA LEU A 130 0.63 -14.52 -7.60
C LEU A 130 -0.86 -14.88 -7.59
N SER A 131 -1.77 -13.90 -7.57
CA SER A 131 -3.21 -14.15 -7.67
C SER A 131 -3.64 -14.76 -9.02
N GLY A 132 -2.84 -14.52 -10.07
CA GLY A 132 -3.06 -15.05 -11.41
C GLY A 132 -4.38 -14.63 -12.05
N SER A 133 -4.96 -13.49 -11.63
CA SER A 133 -6.26 -13.02 -12.10
C SER A 133 -6.33 -11.50 -12.04
N VAL A 134 -6.82 -10.88 -13.11
CA VAL A 134 -7.05 -9.43 -13.18
C VAL A 134 -7.95 -8.96 -12.02
N GLY A 135 -9.06 -9.65 -11.77
CA GLY A 135 -10.02 -9.26 -10.73
C GLY A 135 -9.44 -9.38 -9.31
N ARG A 136 -8.72 -10.47 -9.02
CA ARG A 136 -8.08 -10.65 -7.69
C ARG A 136 -6.92 -9.68 -7.50
N GLY A 137 -6.10 -9.48 -8.54
CA GLY A 137 -5.04 -8.48 -8.53
C GLY A 137 -5.58 -7.07 -8.29
N ALA A 138 -6.67 -6.70 -8.97
CA ALA A 138 -7.36 -5.43 -8.75
C ALA A 138 -7.87 -5.30 -7.31
N ALA A 139 -8.47 -6.35 -6.73
CA ALA A 139 -8.94 -6.35 -5.35
C ALA A 139 -7.79 -6.13 -4.34
N VAL A 140 -6.65 -6.79 -4.54
CA VAL A 140 -5.43 -6.54 -3.75
C VAL A 140 -4.99 -5.09 -3.89
N GLY A 141 -4.99 -4.56 -5.11
CA GLY A 141 -4.66 -3.17 -5.42
C GLY A 141 -5.59 -2.13 -4.77
N VAL A 142 -6.90 -2.38 -4.77
CA VAL A 142 -7.91 -1.56 -4.08
C VAL A 142 -7.66 -1.55 -2.58
N ALA A 143 -7.48 -2.72 -1.97
CA ALA A 143 -7.20 -2.84 -0.54
C ALA A 143 -5.90 -2.12 -0.17
N PHE A 144 -4.85 -2.29 -0.97
CA PHE A 144 -3.58 -1.60 -0.81
C PHE A 144 -3.73 -0.07 -0.90
N GLY A 145 -4.34 0.44 -1.98
CA GLY A 145 -4.53 1.86 -2.21
C GLY A 145 -5.39 2.53 -1.13
N ALA A 146 -6.45 1.85 -0.69
CA ALA A 146 -7.31 2.31 0.40
C ALA A 146 -6.56 2.34 1.74
N ALA A 147 -5.88 1.26 2.10
CA ALA A 147 -5.13 1.16 3.35
C ALA A 147 -4.00 2.21 3.42
N ARG A 148 -3.28 2.44 2.33
CA ARG A 148 -2.24 3.48 2.26
C ARG A 148 -2.78 4.89 2.32
N ALA A 149 -3.96 5.14 1.77
CA ALA A 149 -4.55 6.47 1.78
C ALA A 149 -5.28 6.78 3.10
N ALA A 150 -5.81 5.78 3.81
CA ALA A 150 -6.59 5.94 5.04
C ALA A 150 -5.98 6.87 6.11
N PRO A 151 -4.65 6.90 6.37
CA PRO A 151 -4.06 7.81 7.34
C PRO A 151 -4.35 9.30 7.08
N ILE A 152 -4.65 9.70 5.83
CA ILE A 152 -5.01 11.08 5.49
C ILE A 152 -6.31 11.53 6.18
N LEU A 153 -7.21 10.60 6.48
CA LEU A 153 -8.49 10.91 7.14
C LEU A 153 -8.27 11.44 8.57
N ALA A 154 -7.20 11.02 9.23
CA ALA A 154 -6.82 11.54 10.54
C ALA A 154 -6.47 13.04 10.49
N MET A 155 -6.09 13.55 9.32
CA MET A 155 -5.77 14.98 9.10
C MET A 155 -7.01 15.87 9.15
N GLY A 156 -8.22 15.33 9.02
CA GLY A 156 -9.47 16.11 8.99
C GLY A 156 -9.75 16.90 10.27
N ARG A 157 -9.13 16.51 11.39
CA ARG A 157 -9.26 17.20 12.69
C ARG A 157 -8.23 18.31 12.90
N VAL A 158 -7.29 18.48 11.98
CA VAL A 158 -6.19 19.45 12.11
C VAL A 158 -6.65 20.84 11.68
N GLN A 159 -6.92 21.68 12.67
CA GLN A 159 -7.30 23.08 12.51
C GLN A 159 -6.18 24.04 12.89
N ARG A 160 -5.24 23.61 13.75
CA ARG A 160 -4.15 24.43 14.28
C ARG A 160 -2.77 23.74 14.15
N PRO A 161 -1.66 24.49 14.03
CA PRO A 161 -0.31 23.91 13.85
C PRO A 161 0.14 22.98 14.98
N ASP A 162 -0.25 23.27 16.21
CA ASP A 162 0.03 22.44 17.39
C ASP A 162 -0.67 21.08 17.33
N GLN A 163 -1.87 21.01 16.75
CA GLN A 163 -2.60 19.75 16.53
C GLN A 163 -1.87 18.87 15.49
N LEU A 164 -1.29 19.48 14.45
CA LEU A 164 -0.48 18.77 13.46
C LEU A 164 0.74 18.11 14.10
N ARG A 165 1.48 18.85 14.92
CA ARG A 165 2.66 18.33 15.64
C ARG A 165 2.28 17.18 16.58
N ARG A 166 1.15 17.32 17.30
CA ARG A 166 0.63 16.27 18.20
C ARG A 166 0.23 15.01 17.44
N LEU A 167 -0.48 15.15 16.32
CA LEU A 167 -0.85 14.02 15.48
C LEU A 167 0.39 13.29 14.94
N HIS A 168 1.37 14.04 14.42
CA HIS A 168 2.61 13.43 13.92
C HIS A 168 3.36 12.66 15.01
N ARG A 169 3.51 13.23 16.21
CA ARG A 169 4.10 12.53 17.36
C ARG A 169 3.32 11.28 17.74
N GLY A 170 1.99 11.33 17.70
CA GLY A 170 1.13 10.17 17.93
C GLY A 170 1.41 9.06 16.91
N LEU A 171 1.37 9.39 15.61
CA LEU A 171 1.66 8.43 14.54
C LEU A 171 3.06 7.80 14.66
N GLN A 172 4.07 8.60 15.03
CA GLN A 172 5.43 8.09 15.27
C GLN A 172 5.50 7.08 16.42
N ARG A 173 4.76 7.30 17.52
CA ARG A 173 4.70 6.33 18.64
C ARG A 173 4.06 5.02 18.22
N TRP A 174 3.03 5.07 17.36
CA TRP A 174 2.34 3.89 16.86
C TRP A 174 3.09 3.19 15.71
N ALA A 175 4.09 3.82 15.10
CA ALA A 175 4.81 3.26 13.96
C ALA A 175 5.42 1.87 14.27
N GLY A 176 6.04 1.71 15.44
CA GLY A 176 6.59 0.42 15.86
C GLY A 176 5.52 -0.65 16.10
N VAL A 177 4.37 -0.25 16.67
CA VAL A 177 3.24 -1.17 16.90
C VAL A 177 2.61 -1.57 15.57
N ALA A 178 2.40 -0.62 14.65
CA ALA A 178 1.87 -0.88 13.32
C ALA A 178 2.78 -1.83 12.52
N ALA A 179 4.10 -1.65 12.59
CA ALA A 179 5.06 -2.56 11.95
C ALA A 179 4.97 -3.98 12.53
N ARG A 180 4.86 -4.13 13.85
CA ARG A 180 4.68 -5.45 14.50
C ARG A 180 3.36 -6.12 14.12
N ILE A 181 2.26 -5.37 14.12
CA ILE A 181 0.95 -5.88 13.69
C ILE A 181 1.05 -6.34 12.23
N SER A 182 1.65 -5.53 11.36
CA SER A 182 1.83 -5.86 9.95
C SER A 182 2.66 -7.14 9.78
N ALA A 183 3.80 -7.26 10.46
CA ALA A 183 4.63 -8.45 10.44
C ALA A 183 3.90 -9.69 10.97
N ALA A 184 3.13 -9.56 12.05
CA ALA A 184 2.32 -10.65 12.58
C ALA A 184 1.23 -11.09 11.59
N THR A 185 0.54 -10.16 10.95
CA THR A 185 -0.44 -10.46 9.89
C THR A 185 0.23 -11.19 8.73
N MET A 186 1.40 -10.77 8.28
CA MET A 186 2.15 -11.45 7.23
C MET A 186 2.54 -12.88 7.63
N ALA A 187 2.99 -13.08 8.88
CA ALA A 187 3.34 -14.40 9.39
C ALA A 187 2.12 -15.34 9.46
N VAL A 188 0.96 -14.83 9.89
CA VAL A 188 -0.30 -15.60 9.89
C VAL A 188 -0.70 -16.00 8.47
N VAL A 189 -0.64 -15.08 7.51
CA VAL A 189 -0.96 -15.39 6.11
C VAL A 189 0.00 -16.44 5.54
N ALA A 190 1.29 -16.37 5.88
CA ALA A 190 2.26 -17.40 5.49
C ALA A 190 1.90 -18.77 6.06
N ALA A 191 1.56 -18.85 7.36
CA ALA A 191 1.19 -20.09 8.01
C ALA A 191 -0.07 -20.71 7.38
N VAL A 192 -1.09 -19.91 7.08
CA VAL A 192 -2.30 -20.35 6.38
C VAL A 192 -1.97 -20.88 4.99
N ALA A 193 -1.13 -20.17 4.22
CA ALA A 193 -0.73 -20.62 2.88
C ALA A 193 0.00 -21.97 2.92
N VAL A 194 0.88 -22.19 3.90
CA VAL A 194 1.55 -23.49 4.10
C VAL A 194 0.56 -24.57 4.49
N ALA A 195 -0.35 -24.31 5.43
CA ALA A 195 -1.34 -25.29 5.89
C ALA A 195 -2.27 -25.76 4.75
N VAL A 196 -2.75 -24.82 3.93
CA VAL A 196 -3.57 -25.14 2.75
C VAL A 196 -2.79 -25.99 1.73
N SER A 197 -1.50 -25.70 1.55
CA SER A 197 -0.63 -26.46 0.64
C SER A 197 -0.36 -27.88 1.13
N ALA A 198 -0.12 -28.05 2.43
CA ALA A 198 0.11 -29.35 3.05
C ALA A 198 -1.17 -30.21 3.06
N GLY A 199 -2.33 -29.60 3.31
CA GLY A 199 -3.63 -30.29 3.23
C GLY A 199 -4.00 -30.73 1.81
N ALA A 200 -3.64 -29.95 0.79
CA ALA A 200 -3.83 -30.32 -0.61
C ALA A 200 -2.89 -31.44 -1.09
N ALA A 201 -1.78 -31.70 -0.38
CA ALA A 201 -0.83 -32.77 -0.67
C ALA A 201 -1.21 -34.13 -0.07
N TRP A 202 -2.33 -34.22 0.67
CA TRP A 202 -2.81 -35.45 1.29
C TRP A 202 -4.06 -35.98 0.57
N PRO A 203 -3.91 -36.76 -0.53
CA PRO A 203 -5.01 -37.55 -1.05
C PRO A 203 -5.18 -38.78 -0.14
N GLY A 204 -6.32 -38.87 0.53
CA GLY A 204 -6.81 -40.13 1.11
C GLY A 204 -7.42 -41.02 0.04
#